data_AF-V5H8D2-F1
#
_entry.id   AF-V5H8D2-F1
#
_cell.length_a   1.000
_cell.length_b   1.000
_cell.length_c   1.000
_cell.angle_alpha   90.00
_cell.angle_beta   90.00
_cell.angle_gamma   90.00
#
_symmetry.space_group_name_H-M   'P 1'
#
loop_
_entity.id
_entity.type
_entity.pdbx_description
1 polymer ?
#
loop_
_entity_poly.entity_id
_entity_poly.type
_entity_poly.pdbx_seq_one_letter_code
_entity_poly.pdbx_strand_id
1 'polypeptide(L)'
;ISRVWGPNVDDVRRLLVLDQAPIHKTEAAREALSAKDTDVALIPGGCTSILQPADVSWMKPFKDALRWRWAEFFRAGDLTPKGNPKKP
;
A
#
# COMPACT_ATOMS: atom_id res chain seq x y z
N ILE A 1 -2.41 9.72 -13.30
CA ILE A 1 -1.11 10.21 -12.77
C ILE A 1 -0.90 11.70 -13.05
N SER A 2 -1.21 12.19 -14.25
CA SER A 2 -0.97 13.58 -14.67
C SER A 2 -1.65 14.66 -13.81
N ARG A 3 -2.78 14.37 -13.15
CA ARG A 3 -3.46 15.36 -12.30
C ARG A 3 -2.67 15.69 -11.03
N VAL A 4 -2.25 14.66 -10.30
CA VAL A 4 -1.57 14.82 -9.00
C VAL A 4 -0.05 14.93 -9.18
N TRP A 5 0.56 14.21 -10.12
CA TRP A 5 2.01 14.22 -10.33
C TRP A 5 2.40 14.72 -11.74
N GLY A 6 1.56 15.56 -12.34
CA GLY A 6 1.93 16.42 -13.46
C GLY A 6 2.48 17.77 -12.98
N PRO A 7 2.68 18.73 -13.90
CA PRO A 7 3.07 20.09 -13.53
C PRO A 7 2.08 20.71 -12.50
N ASN A 8 2.62 21.37 -11.48
CA ASN A 8 1.83 22.05 -10.46
C ASN A 8 1.24 23.37 -11.02
N VAL A 9 0.18 23.25 -11.82
CA VAL A 9 -0.51 24.40 -12.43
C VAL A 9 -1.61 24.99 -11.55
N ASP A 10 -2.05 24.25 -10.54
CA ASP A 10 -3.13 24.63 -9.63
C ASP A 10 -2.64 25.27 -8.32
N ASP A 11 -1.32 25.37 -8.14
CA ASP A 11 -0.64 25.93 -6.96
C ASP A 11 -1.08 25.27 -5.64
N VAL A 12 -1.40 23.97 -5.70
CA VAL A 12 -1.81 23.18 -4.53
C VAL A 12 -0.63 22.41 -3.98
N ARG A 13 -0.45 22.46 -2.67
CA ARG A 13 0.55 21.66 -1.97
C ARG A 13 0.20 20.17 -2.02
N ARG A 14 1.10 19.35 -2.53
CA ARG A 14 0.92 17.88 -2.65
C ARG A 14 1.67 17.19 -1.52
N LEU A 15 0.99 16.25 -0.86
CA LEU A 15 1.58 15.42 0.20
C LEU A 15 1.47 13.95 -0.17
N LEU A 16 2.60 13.25 -0.11
CA LEU A 16 2.68 11.80 -0.20
C LEU A 16 3.10 11.22 1.15
N VAL A 17 2.23 10.38 1.71
CA VAL A 17 2.48 9.68 2.98
C VAL A 17 2.98 8.27 2.68
N LEU A 18 4.18 7.93 3.15
CA LEU A 18 4.84 6.64 2.90
C LEU A 18 5.27 5.98 4.21
N ASP A 19 5.48 4.67 4.19
CA ASP A 19 6.14 3.97 5.28
C ASP A 19 7.67 4.20 5.25
N GLN A 20 8.39 3.58 6.18
CA GLN A 20 9.84 3.71 6.28
C GLN A 20 10.63 2.70 5.44
N ALA A 21 10.03 2.06 4.44
CA ALA A 21 10.76 1.12 3.60
C ALA A 21 12.01 1.81 3.01
N PRO A 22 13.20 1.16 3.05
CA PRO A 22 14.44 1.78 2.58
C PRO A 22 14.36 2.33 1.16
N ILE A 23 13.60 1.66 0.29
CA ILE A 23 13.37 2.07 -1.10
C ILE A 23 12.74 3.47 -1.23
N HIS A 24 11.92 3.89 -0.27
CA HIS A 24 11.25 5.21 -0.26
C HIS A 24 12.14 6.34 0.25
N LYS A 25 13.30 6.00 0.84
CA LYS A 25 14.22 6.97 1.44
C LYS A 25 15.48 7.19 0.60
N THR A 26 15.52 6.63 -0.61
CA THR A 26 16.64 6.83 -1.53
C THR A 26 16.67 8.28 -2.03
N GLU A 27 17.87 8.80 -2.32
CA GLU A 27 18.02 10.14 -2.88
C GLU A 27 17.29 10.27 -4.23
N ALA A 28 17.37 9.24 -5.07
CA ALA A 28 16.61 9.20 -6.33
C ALA A 28 15.09 9.34 -6.12
N ALA A 29 14.53 8.71 -5.09
CA ALA A 29 13.11 8.86 -4.76
C ALA A 29 12.80 10.29 -4.26
N ARG A 30 13.66 10.87 -3.43
CA ARG A 30 13.51 12.24 -2.93
C ARG A 30 13.57 13.28 -4.05
N GLU A 31 14.56 13.16 -4.93
CA GLU A 31 14.72 14.04 -6.10
C GLU A 31 13.52 13.94 -7.04
N ALA A 32 13.05 12.72 -7.32
CA ALA A 32 11.90 12.51 -8.19
C ALA A 32 10.61 13.11 -7.62
N LEU A 33 10.40 13.06 -6.29
CA LEU A 33 9.22 13.65 -5.64
C LEU A 33 9.32 15.17 -5.52
N SER A 34 10.52 15.68 -5.21
CA SER A 34 10.80 17.12 -5.19
C SER A 34 10.57 17.76 -6.57
N ALA A 35 11.04 17.12 -7.65
CA ALA A 35 10.80 17.55 -9.03
C ALA A 35 9.32 17.54 -9.46
N LYS A 36 8.42 17.05 -8.59
CA LYS A 36 6.97 17.02 -8.77
C LYS A 36 6.22 17.85 -7.72
N ASP A 37 6.91 18.78 -7.06
CA ASP A 37 6.35 19.65 -6.00
C ASP A 37 5.58 18.86 -4.94
N THR A 38 6.12 17.71 -4.55
CA THR A 38 5.48 16.77 -3.62
C THR A 38 6.28 16.65 -2.34
N ASP A 39 5.65 17.04 -1.23
CA ASP A 39 6.17 16.79 0.09
C ASP A 39 5.99 15.34 0.49
N VAL A 40 6.91 14.84 1.31
CA VAL A 40 6.89 13.45 1.80
C VAL A 40 6.78 13.44 3.31
N ALA A 41 5.78 12.73 3.83
CA ALA A 41 5.67 12.39 5.23
C ALA A 41 5.93 10.89 5.42
N LEU A 42 6.94 10.56 6.22
CA LEU A 42 7.26 9.16 6.58
C LEU A 42 6.56 8.79 7.88
N ILE A 43 5.76 7.73 7.85
CA ILE A 43 5.08 7.19 9.03
C ILE A 43 6.12 6.56 9.96
N PRO A 44 6.06 6.79 11.29
CA PRO A 44 6.92 6.10 12.25
C PRO A 44 6.80 4.57 12.15
N GLY A 45 7.92 3.88 12.37
CA GLY A 45 7.95 2.41 12.38
C GLY A 45 6.91 1.83 13.35
N GLY A 46 6.16 0.83 12.90
CA GLY A 46 5.09 0.19 13.69
C GLY A 46 3.76 0.95 13.70
N CYS A 47 3.69 2.16 13.14
CA CYS A 47 2.46 2.96 13.13
C CYS A 47 1.67 2.89 11.82
N THR A 48 2.10 2.12 10.82
CA THR A 48 1.47 2.04 9.49
C THR A 48 -0.02 1.67 9.58
N SER A 49 -0.38 0.70 10.41
CA SER A 49 -1.78 0.25 10.58
C SER A 49 -2.70 1.27 11.25
N ILE A 50 -2.15 2.38 11.77
CA ILE A 50 -2.87 3.41 12.52
C ILE A 50 -2.84 4.74 11.77
N LEU A 51 -1.66 5.12 11.26
CA LEU A 51 -1.39 6.44 10.72
C LEU A 51 -1.30 6.48 9.20
N GLN A 52 -1.05 5.35 8.51
CA GLN A 52 -0.95 5.34 7.05
C GLN A 52 -2.37 5.28 6.44
N PRO A 53 -2.82 6.32 5.71
CA PRO A 53 -4.19 6.36 5.20
C PRO A 53 -4.54 5.19 4.30
N ALA A 54 -3.59 4.75 3.46
CA ALA A 54 -3.77 3.59 2.59
C ALA A 54 -4.07 2.31 3.37
N ASP A 55 -3.35 2.09 4.48
CA ASP A 55 -3.47 0.89 5.28
C ASP A 55 -4.79 0.84 6.03
N VAL A 56 -5.19 1.99 6.59
CA VAL A 56 -6.44 2.15 7.34
C VAL A 56 -7.66 2.10 6.41
N SER A 57 -7.61 2.79 5.27
CA SER A 57 -8.80 3.08 4.48
C SER A 57 -9.17 1.95 3.52
N TRP A 58 -8.23 1.48 2.70
CA TRP A 58 -8.53 0.49 1.66
C TRP A 58 -7.79 -0.83 1.82
N MET A 59 -6.58 -0.84 2.38
CA MET A 59 -5.82 -2.07 2.52
C MET A 59 -6.41 -3.00 3.58
N LYS A 60 -6.90 -2.46 4.70
CA LYS A 60 -7.57 -3.24 5.74
C LYS A 60 -8.79 -4.00 5.20
N PRO A 61 -9.84 -3.36 4.64
CA PRO A 61 -11.00 -4.09 4.14
C PRO A 61 -10.62 -5.06 3.00
N PHE A 62 -9.65 -4.71 2.15
CA PHE A 62 -9.13 -5.61 1.13
C PHE A 62 -8.52 -6.89 1.73
N LYS A 63 -7.60 -6.75 2.70
CA LYS A 63 -6.94 -7.88 3.37
C LYS A 63 -7.95 -8.72 4.16
N ASP A 64 -8.95 -8.10 4.78
CA ASP A 64 -9.98 -8.81 5.53
C ASP A 64 -10.88 -9.65 4.61
N ALA A 65 -11.29 -9.12 3.46
CA ALA A 65 -12.02 -9.88 2.45
C ALA A 65 -11.19 -11.04 1.88
N LEU A 66 -9.89 -10.83 1.64
CA LEU A 66 -8.98 -11.89 1.18
C LEU A 66 -8.84 -13.00 2.22
N ARG A 67 -8.66 -12.65 3.50
CA ARG A 67 -8.59 -13.62 4.61
C ARG A 67 -9.88 -14.42 4.74
N TRP A 68 -11.04 -13.78 4.57
CA TRP A 68 -12.32 -14.45 4.63
C TRP A 68 -12.44 -15.51 3.53
N ARG A 69 -12.17 -15.14 2.26
CA ARG A 69 -12.16 -16.08 1.12
C ARG A 69 -11.18 -17.22 1.31
N TRP A 70 -10.00 -16.90 1.83
CA TRP A 70 -8.97 -17.89 2.11
C TRP A 70 -9.41 -18.90 3.20
N ALA A 71 -10.08 -18.42 4.24
CA ALA A 71 -10.65 -19.27 5.28
C ALA A 71 -11.79 -20.15 4.75
N GLU A 72 -12.62 -19.64 3.83
CA GLU A 72 -13.64 -20.45 3.15
C GLU A 72 -13.01 -21.55 2.29
N PHE A 73 -12.01 -21.20 1.49
CA PHE A 73 -11.28 -22.15 0.67
C PHE A 73 -10.69 -23.29 1.52
N PHE A 74 -10.07 -22.97 2.65
CA PHE A 74 -9.55 -23.98 3.57
C PHE A 74 -10.66 -24.83 4.21
N ARG A 75 -11.79 -24.24 4.58
CA ARG A 75 -12.95 -24.97 5.14
C ARG A 75 -13.59 -25.93 4.13
N ALA A 76 -13.57 -25.59 2.84
CA ALA A 76 -14.06 -26.48 1.80
C ALA A 76 -13.24 -27.79 1.71
N GLY A 77 -11.99 -27.78 2.21
CA GLY A 77 -11.20 -28.99 2.39
C GLY A 77 -10.81 -29.67 1.07
N ASP A 78 -10.74 -28.90 -0.01
CA ASP A 78 -10.54 -29.45 -1.35
C ASP A 78 -9.05 -29.78 -1.56
N LEU A 79 -8.69 -31.04 -1.29
CA LEU A 79 -7.32 -31.51 -1.33
C LEU A 79 -6.99 -32.20 -2.67
N THR A 80 -5.76 -32.04 -3.13
CA THR A 80 -5.16 -32.88 -4.16
C THR A 80 -5.03 -34.32 -3.67
N PRO A 81 -4.86 -35.32 -4.57
CA PRO A 81 -4.59 -36.70 -4.15
C PRO A 81 -3.35 -36.85 -3.26
N LYS A 82 -2.41 -35.88 -3.28
CA LYS A 82 -1.23 -35.82 -2.41
C LYS A 82 -1.47 -35.12 -1.06
N GLY A 83 -2.71 -34.74 -0.76
CA GLY A 83 -3.10 -34.08 0.50
C GLY A 83 -2.83 -32.57 0.56
N ASN A 84 -2.29 -31.95 -0.49
CA ASN A 84 -2.13 -30.49 -0.54
C ASN A 84 -3.46 -29.81 -0.84
N PRO A 85 -3.76 -28.62 -0.28
CA PRO A 85 -4.90 -27.82 -0.74
C PRO A 85 -4.81 -27.56 -2.24
N LYS A 86 -5.91 -27.73 -2.97
CA LYS A 86 -6.01 -27.29 -4.37
C LYS A 86 -5.77 -25.78 -4.44
N LYS A 87 -5.43 -25.25 -5.60
CA LYS A 87 -5.39 -23.78 -5.73
C LYS A 87 -6.83 -23.28 -5.81
N PRO A 88 -7.16 -22.14 -5.16
CA PRO A 88 -8.43 -21.45 -5.39
C PRO A 88 -8.68 -21.18 -6.87
#